data_AF-A0A968D6X3-F1
#
_entry.id   AF-A0A968D6X3-F1
#
_cell.length_a   1.000
_cell.length_b   1.000
_cell.length_c   1.000
_cell.angle_alpha   90.00
_cell.angle_beta   90.00
_cell.angle_gamma   90.00
#
_symmetry.space_group_name_H-M   'P 1'
#
loop_
_entity.id
_entity.type
_entity.pdbx_description
1 polymer ?
#
loop_
_entity_poly.entity_id
_entity_poly.type
_entity_poly.pdbx_seq_one_letter_code
_entity_poly.pdbx_strand_id
1 'polypeptide(L)' 'IENKRPLGDAVVTGWGTVDGRTVFIFAEDFTVFGGSLGEVVADKITKVMDLAMNTGAPLIALKDSGGARI' A
#
# COMPACT_ATOMS: atom_id res chain seq x y z
N ILE A 1 -21.24 -11.53 -9.29
CA ILE A 1 -20.51 -10.32 -8.82
C ILE A 1 -19.75 -10.65 -7.54
N GLU A 2 -20.36 -11.34 -6.59
CA GLU A 2 -19.73 -11.77 -5.32
C GLU A 2 -18.44 -12.59 -5.49
N ASN A 3 -18.44 -13.58 -6.38
CA ASN A 3 -17.26 -14.42 -6.67
C ASN A 3 -16.10 -13.70 -7.42
N LYS A 4 -16.29 -12.42 -7.80
CA LYS A 4 -15.25 -11.60 -8.47
C LYS A 4 -14.77 -10.45 -7.60
N ARG A 5 -15.24 -10.35 -6.35
CA ARG A 5 -14.83 -9.30 -5.42
C ARG A 5 -13.45 -9.67 -4.84
N PRO A 6 -12.42 -8.81 -4.99
CA PRO A 6 -11.12 -9.06 -4.36
C PRO A 6 -11.26 -9.10 -2.84
N LEU A 7 -10.41 -9.89 -2.17
CA LEU A 7 -10.38 -9.99 -0.70
C LEU A 7 -9.83 -8.73 -0.01
N GLY A 8 -9.29 -7.79 -0.79
CA GLY A 8 -8.76 -6.51 -0.34
C GLY A 8 -8.99 -5.41 -1.37
N ASP A 9 -8.30 -4.27 -1.20
CA ASP A 9 -8.21 -3.24 -2.22
C ASP A 9 -6.81 -3.29 -2.86
N ALA A 10 -6.54 -2.42 -3.82
CA ALA A 10 -5.39 -2.42 -4.72
C ALA A 10 -4.04 -2.03 -4.10
N VAL A 11 -3.84 -2.35 -2.81
CA VAL A 11 -2.58 -2.10 -2.10
C VAL A 11 -2.32 -3.13 -1.00
N VAL A 12 -1.07 -3.60 -0.96
CA VAL A 12 -0.50 -4.40 0.13
C VAL A 12 0.41 -3.51 0.97
N THR A 13 0.31 -3.59 2.28
CA THR A 13 1.17 -2.86 3.22
C THR A 13 1.88 -3.82 4.17
N GLY A 14 3.03 -3.41 4.67
CA GLY A 14 3.83 -4.23 5.57
C GLY A 14 5.00 -3.48 6.19
N TRP A 15 5.79 -4.22 6.95
CA TRP A 15 7.03 -3.75 7.56
C TRP A 15 8.00 -4.92 7.70
N GLY A 16 9.28 -4.62 7.86
CA GLY A 16 10.32 -5.61 8.02
C GLY A 16 11.66 -4.96 8.31
N THR A 17 12.75 -5.63 7.92
CA THR A 17 14.11 -5.09 8.02
C THR A 17 14.83 -5.17 6.68
N VAL A 18 15.64 -4.16 6.38
CA VAL A 18 16.62 -4.14 5.29
C VAL A 18 17.97 -3.85 5.93
N ASP A 19 18.91 -4.78 5.81
CA ASP A 19 20.22 -4.71 6.47
C ASP A 19 20.12 -4.42 7.98
N GLY A 20 19.14 -5.03 8.64
CA GLY A 20 18.87 -4.85 10.08
C GLY A 20 18.18 -3.53 10.45
N ARG A 21 17.95 -2.62 9.50
CA ARG A 21 17.18 -1.38 9.73
C ARG A 21 15.70 -1.64 9.51
N THR A 22 14.85 -1.30 10.48
CA THR A 22 13.39 -1.34 10.32
C THR A 22 12.96 -0.48 9.13
N VAL A 23 12.09 -1.02 8.28
CA VAL A 23 11.46 -0.29 7.18
C VAL A 23 9.97 -0.60 7.12
N PHE A 24 9.22 0.35 6.59
CA PHE A 24 7.82 0.18 6.22
C PHE A 24 7.69 0.14 4.70
N ILE A 25 6.67 -0.54 4.20
CA ILE A 25 6.45 -0.70 2.77
C ILE A 25 4.97 -0.67 2.42
N PHE A 26 4.65 -0.09 1.26
CA PHE A 26 3.44 -0.41 0.53
C PHE A 26 3.75 -0.73 -0.93
N ALA A 27 2.89 -1.57 -1.52
CA ALA A 27 2.94 -1.95 -2.93
C ALA A 27 1.54 -1.85 -3.52
N GLU A 28 1.39 -1.00 -4.52
CA GLU A 28 0.16 -0.92 -5.33
C GLU A 28 0.09 -2.17 -6.23
N ASP A 29 -1.10 -2.77 -6.34
CA ASP A 29 -1.32 -4.00 -7.10
C ASP A 29 -2.17 -3.72 -8.34
N PHE A 30 -1.52 -3.67 -9.51
CA PHE A 30 -2.19 -3.40 -10.78
C PHE A 30 -3.27 -4.43 -11.13
N THR A 31 -3.16 -5.66 -10.63
CA THR A 31 -4.12 -6.73 -10.93
C THR A 31 -5.46 -6.53 -10.25
N VAL A 32 -5.52 -5.68 -9.22
CA VAL A 32 -6.71 -5.34 -8.45
C VAL A 32 -7.14 -3.92 -8.82
N PHE A 33 -8.25 -3.78 -9.54
CA PHE A 33 -8.78 -2.48 -9.98
C PHE A 33 -7.74 -1.58 -10.70
N GLY A 34 -6.76 -2.16 -11.39
CA GLY A 34 -5.71 -1.39 -12.08
C GLY A 34 -4.74 -0.68 -11.14
N GLY A 35 -4.62 -1.10 -9.87
CA GLY A 35 -3.76 -0.43 -8.90
C GLY A 35 -4.27 0.95 -8.48
N SER A 36 -5.49 1.32 -8.88
CA SER A 36 -5.95 2.71 -8.80
C SER A 36 -6.13 3.17 -7.35
N LEU A 37 -5.75 4.41 -7.06
CA LEU A 37 -5.86 5.02 -5.74
C LEU A 37 -7.30 5.46 -5.44
N GLY A 38 -8.04 4.62 -4.70
CA GLY A 38 -9.32 4.95 -4.08
C GLY A 38 -9.20 5.22 -2.57
N GLU A 39 -10.32 5.49 -1.90
CA GLU A 39 -10.38 5.83 -0.47
C GLU A 39 -9.67 4.80 0.43
N VAL A 40 -10.01 3.51 0.31
CA VAL A 40 -9.42 2.45 1.14
C VAL A 40 -7.92 2.24 0.86
N VAL A 41 -7.49 2.44 -0.40
CA VAL A 41 -6.06 2.42 -0.75
C VAL A 41 -5.33 3.57 -0.07
N ALA A 42 -5.89 4.78 -0.15
CA ALA A 42 -5.33 5.98 0.47
C ALA A 42 -5.22 5.83 2.00
N ASP A 43 -6.27 5.31 2.66
CA ASP A 43 -6.25 5.06 4.11
C ASP A 43 -5.15 4.08 4.52
N LYS A 44 -4.99 2.98 3.77
CA LYS A 44 -3.94 1.98 4.05
C LYS A 44 -2.54 2.56 3.87
N ILE A 45 -2.31 3.32 2.80
CA ILE A 45 -1.03 3.98 2.53
C ILE A 45 -0.73 5.00 3.64
N THR A 46 -1.70 5.85 3.99
CA THR A 46 -1.52 6.88 5.01
C THR A 46 -1.21 6.26 6.38
N LYS A 47 -1.90 5.16 6.75
CA LYS A 47 -1.60 4.45 7.99
C LYS A 47 -0.18 3.89 8.05
N VAL A 48 0.36 3.37 6.94
CA VAL A 48 1.75 2.87 6.94
C VAL A 48 2.76 4.02 6.93
N MET A 49 2.42 5.15 6.30
CA MET A 49 3.22 6.38 6.37
C MET A 49 3.29 6.90 7.81
N ASP A 50 2.18 6.94 8.53
CA ASP A 50 2.13 7.36 9.94
C ASP A 50 2.99 6.46 10.82
N LEU A 51 2.93 5.15 10.62
CA LEU A 51 3.79 4.20 11.35
C LEU A 51 5.28 4.43 11.06
N ALA A 52 5.65 4.69 9.81
CA ALA A 52 7.03 5.01 9.43
C ALA A 52 7.50 6.31 10.09
N MET A 53 6.66 7.37 10.06
CA MET A 53 6.95 8.66 10.69
C MET A 53 7.11 8.52 12.21
N ASN A 54 6.16 7.85 12.88
CA ASN A 54 6.17 7.69 14.34
C ASN A 54 7.36 6.88 14.88
N THR A 55 7.92 5.99 14.05
CA THR A 55 9.06 5.15 14.41
C THR A 55 10.40 5.68 13.91
N GLY A 56 10.39 6.77 13.12
CA GLY A 56 11.61 7.30 12.48
C GLY A 56 12.23 6.35 11.46
N ALA A 57 11.45 5.41 10.92
CA ALA A 57 11.92 4.37 10.01
C ALA A 57 11.65 4.76 8.54
N PRO A 58 12.50 4.35 7.58
CA PRO A 58 12.26 4.61 6.16
C PRO A 58 10.97 3.95 5.65
N LEU A 59 10.34 4.59 4.67
CA LEU A 59 9.21 4.05 3.92
C LEU A 59 9.64 3.75 2.48
N ILE A 60 9.30 2.55 2.00
CA ILE A 60 9.50 2.10 0.62
C ILE A 60 8.13 2.05 -0.07
N ALA A 61 8.06 2.56 -1.29
CA ALA A 61 6.85 2.54 -2.11
C ALA A 61 7.12 1.79 -3.42
N LEU A 62 6.37 0.73 -3.68
CA LEU A 62 6.34 0.07 -4.99
C LEU A 62 5.12 0.59 -5.76
N LYS A 63 5.41 1.40 -6.77
CA LYS A 63 4.42 2.13 -7.58
C LYS A 63 4.10 1.34 -8.84
N ASP A 64 2.97 0.65 -8.82
CA ASP A 64 2.41 -0.08 -9.97
C ASP A 64 0.90 0.19 -10.05
N SER A 65 0.56 1.44 -10.33
CA SER A 65 -0.82 1.93 -10.35
C SER A 65 -1.20 2.63 -11.66
N GLY A 66 -2.49 2.54 -11.99
CA GLY A 66 -3.14 3.31 -13.05
C GLY A 66 -3.49 4.75 -12.67
N GLY A 67 -3.06 5.24 -11.50
CA GLY A 67 -3.35 6.59 -11.00
C GLY A 67 -4.60 6.69 -10.11
N ALA A 68 -5.21 7.88 -10.06
CA ALA A 68 -6.38 8.14 -9.21
C ALA A 68 -7.61 7.35 -9.70
N ARG A 69 -8.38 6.78 -8.77
CA ARG A 69 -9.70 6.21 -9.04
C ARG A 69 -10.74 7.34 -9.01
N ILE A 70 -11.39 7.62 -10.14
CA ILE A 70 -12.46 8.62 -10.30
C ILE A 70 -13.83 7.98 -10.40
#